data_AF-A0A4Z2D014-F1
#
_entry.id   AF-A0A4Z2D014-F1
#
_cell.length_a   1.000
_cell.length_b   1.000
_cell.length_c   1.000
_cell.angle_alpha   90.00
_cell.angle_beta   90.00
_cell.angle_gamma   90.00
#
_symmetry.space_group_name_H-M   'P 1'
#
loop_
_entity.id
_entity.type
_entity.pdbx_description
1 polymer ?
#
loop_
_entity_poly.entity_id
_entity_poly.type
_entity_poly.pdbx_seq_one_letter_code
_entity_poly.pdbx_strand_id
1 'polypeptide(L)'
;MEVGSKAENVGSCYEPPVLTRRPLPPVLPLSCAKPLFHNIPVLTSGGDYEIWKLRLQTILEGVSPAECFSQMMMALGDDMVRRATVAGFCKSNSILDNWAILDECFGGCQDASRHLRQFMDRQQRQDEPATDYLHELRYLASRALPSLSVAIREEMICARFSQGLQDRDLQLQLLRFPVQRVSEAPTVAQRFEDAAKSTTNPILFTIHDRQRPVSRGRSDSFHAAEPKKQNCYYCKRFGRFAVWT
;
A
#
# COMPACT_ATOMS: atom_id res chain seq x y z
N MET A 1 84.38 65.05 -41.62
CA MET A 1 84.22 64.23 -42.83
C MET A 1 83.35 63.07 -42.41
N GLU A 2 82.05 63.21 -42.67
CA GLU A 2 81.32 62.57 -43.78
C GLU A 2 80.90 61.15 -43.40
N VAL A 3 79.68 60.66 -43.58
CA VAL A 3 78.40 61.17 -44.09
C VAL A 3 77.35 60.13 -43.65
N GLY A 4 76.13 60.59 -43.34
CA GLY A 4 74.89 59.87 -43.68
C GLY A 4 74.48 58.74 -42.74
N SER A 5 73.20 58.40 -42.58
CA SER A 5 72.01 58.94 -43.21
C SER A 5 70.80 58.64 -42.34
N LYS A 6 69.89 59.62 -42.38
CA LYS A 6 68.53 59.62 -41.90
C LYS A 6 67.73 58.47 -42.54
N ALA A 7 66.94 57.74 -41.74
CA ALA A 7 65.75 57.06 -42.22
C ALA A 7 64.67 57.15 -41.14
N GLU A 8 63.74 58.06 -41.38
CA GLU A 8 62.42 58.09 -40.76
C GLU A 8 61.68 56.81 -41.16
N ASN A 9 61.10 56.08 -40.21
CA ASN A 9 59.90 55.32 -40.54
C ASN A 9 58.91 55.30 -39.38
N VAL A 10 57.71 55.72 -39.76
CA VAL A 10 56.48 55.85 -38.99
C VAL A 10 55.99 54.46 -38.61
N GLY A 11 55.71 54.26 -37.32
CA GLY A 11 55.15 53.02 -36.79
C GLY A 11 54.40 53.31 -35.50
N SER A 12 53.34 54.11 -35.60
CA SER A 12 52.34 54.25 -34.54
C SER A 12 51.57 52.93 -34.42
N CYS A 13 51.93 52.11 -33.44
CA CYS A 13 51.10 51.01 -32.97
C CYS A 13 50.90 51.18 -31.47
N TYR A 14 49.69 51.60 -31.11
CA TYR A 14 49.14 51.51 -29.76
C TYR A 14 49.25 50.06 -29.26
N GLU A 15 50.16 49.80 -28.32
CA GLU A 15 50.16 48.58 -27.49
C GLU A 15 49.31 48.88 -26.24
N PRO A 16 48.15 48.21 -26.04
CA PRO A 16 47.39 48.37 -24.81
C PRO A 16 48.13 47.67 -23.66
N PRO A 17 48.03 48.16 -22.41
CA PRO A 17 48.72 47.52 -21.30
C PRO A 17 48.21 46.10 -21.11
N VAL A 18 49.14 45.15 -21.13
CA VAL A 18 48.91 43.74 -20.81
C VAL A 18 48.26 43.68 -19.42
N LEU A 19 46.95 43.43 -19.38
CA LEU A 19 46.23 43.11 -18.17
C LEU A 19 46.84 41.82 -17.60
N THR A 20 47.70 41.98 -16.61
CA THR A 20 48.21 40.89 -15.79
C THR A 20 47.01 40.19 -15.17
N ARG A 21 46.63 39.04 -15.74
CA ARG A 21 45.60 38.17 -15.14
C ARG A 21 46.09 37.81 -13.74
N ARG A 22 45.37 38.29 -12.71
CA ARG A 22 45.50 37.75 -11.35
C ARG A 22 45.40 36.22 -11.42
N PRO A 23 46.29 35.46 -10.77
CA PRO A 23 46.06 34.04 -10.58
C PRO A 23 44.70 33.87 -9.90
N LEU A 24 43.83 33.03 -10.48
CA LEU A 24 42.62 32.61 -9.79
C LEU A 24 43.05 31.94 -8.47
N PRO A 25 42.40 32.26 -7.34
CA PRO A 25 42.69 31.56 -6.10
C PRO A 25 42.50 30.06 -6.32
N PRO A 26 43.32 29.20 -5.69
CA PRO A 26 43.15 27.76 -5.81
C PRO A 26 41.71 27.42 -5.44
N VAL A 27 41.00 26.75 -6.36
CA VAL A 27 39.70 26.16 -6.08
C VAL A 27 39.95 25.11 -5.02
N LEU A 28 39.72 25.48 -3.76
CA LEU A 28 39.62 24.51 -2.68
C LEU A 28 38.53 23.53 -3.09
N PRO A 29 38.77 22.20 -3.04
CA PRO A 29 37.71 21.24 -3.27
C PRO A 29 36.58 21.61 -2.30
N LEU A 30 35.39 21.78 -2.88
CA LEU A 30 34.16 22.09 -2.18
C LEU A 30 34.10 21.17 -0.97
N SER A 31 34.30 21.74 0.23
CA SER A 31 34.22 21.01 1.49
C SER A 31 32.97 20.15 1.41
N CYS A 32 33.13 18.82 1.48
CA CYS A 32 32.01 17.90 1.59
C CYS A 32 31.02 18.51 2.56
N ALA A 33 29.79 18.72 2.07
CA ALA A 33 28.71 19.23 2.87
C ALA A 33 28.68 18.41 4.15
N LYS A 34 28.82 19.09 5.30
CA LYS A 34 28.52 18.47 6.59
C LYS A 34 27.15 17.81 6.42
N PRO A 35 26.98 16.51 6.74
CA PRO A 35 25.64 15.92 6.72
C PRO A 35 24.80 16.80 7.63
N LEU A 36 23.67 17.28 7.14
CA LEU A 36 22.76 18.09 7.94
C LEU A 36 22.23 17.21 9.08
N PHE A 37 22.89 17.28 10.24
CA PHE A 37 22.67 16.51 11.47
C PHE A 37 21.31 16.76 12.14
N HIS A 38 20.31 17.29 11.43
CA HIS A 38 19.15 17.90 12.06
C HIS A 38 17.84 17.14 11.91
N ASN A 39 17.79 16.02 11.18
CA ASN A 39 16.54 15.26 11.02
C ASN A 39 16.76 13.75 10.93
N ILE A 40 17.53 13.15 11.84
CA ILE A 40 17.53 11.69 11.93
C ILE A 40 16.19 11.27 12.54
N PRO A 41 15.34 10.53 11.81
CA PRO A 41 14.06 10.10 12.34
C PRO A 41 14.31 9.14 13.50
N VAL A 42 13.71 9.41 14.66
CA VAL A 42 13.81 8.52 15.83
C VAL A 42 12.80 7.39 15.70
N LEU A 43 13.25 6.14 15.79
CA LEU A 43 12.38 4.97 15.88
C LEU A 43 11.78 4.91 17.28
N THR A 44 10.45 4.87 17.35
CA THR A 44 9.70 4.69 18.60
C THR A 44 8.94 3.37 18.56
N SER A 45 8.38 2.92 19.69
CA SER A 45 7.69 1.63 19.80
C SER A 45 6.46 1.47 18.89
N GLY A 46 5.93 2.56 18.33
CA GLY A 46 4.84 2.54 17.35
C GLY A 46 5.27 2.91 15.92
N GLY A 47 6.57 3.11 15.69
CA GLY A 47 7.11 3.49 14.40
C GLY A 47 7.24 2.29 13.46
N ASP A 48 7.11 2.54 12.16
CA ASP A 48 7.34 1.53 11.13
C ASP A 48 8.85 1.33 10.93
N TYR A 49 9.38 0.20 11.43
CA TYR A 49 10.80 -0.12 11.35
C TYR A 49 11.33 -0.16 9.91
N GLU A 50 10.56 -0.69 8.96
CA GLU A 50 11.00 -0.83 7.57
C GLU A 50 11.18 0.55 6.91
N ILE A 51 10.21 1.45 7.11
CA ILE A 51 10.29 2.83 6.59
C ILE A 51 11.41 3.60 7.29
N TRP A 52 11.56 3.42 8.61
CA TRP A 52 12.62 4.04 9.38
C TRP A 52 14.01 3.57 8.93
N LYS A 53 14.20 2.26 8.76
CA LYS A 53 15.44 1.63 8.31
C LYS A 53 15.84 2.17 6.94
N LEU A 54 14.92 2.21 5.99
CA LEU A 54 15.16 2.74 4.66
C LEU A 54 15.66 4.20 4.73
N ARG A 55 14.98 5.06 5.51
CA ARG A 55 15.38 6.46 5.68
C ARG A 55 16.75 6.59 6.34
N LEU A 56 17.01 5.82 7.38
CA LEU A 56 18.29 5.86 8.09
C LEU A 56 19.44 5.37 7.20
N GLN A 57 19.24 4.31 6.42
CA GLN A 57 20.24 3.83 5.46
C GLN A 57 20.60 4.91 4.42
N THR A 58 19.61 5.65 3.91
CA THR A 58 19.87 6.79 3.01
C THR A 58 20.68 7.90 3.69
N ILE A 59 20.41 8.18 4.97
CA ILE A 59 21.16 9.20 5.73
C ILE A 59 22.61 8.75 6.02
N LEU A 60 22.81 7.46 6.25
CA LEU A 60 24.13 6.88 6.55
C LEU A 60 24.96 6.62 5.29
N GLU A 61 24.42 6.86 4.10
CA GLU A 61 25.16 6.71 2.86
C GLU A 61 26.36 7.66 2.83
N GLY A 62 27.57 7.09 2.73
CA GLY A 62 28.82 7.86 2.74
C GLY A 62 29.32 8.30 4.12
N VAL A 63 28.64 7.91 5.22
CA VAL A 63 29.11 8.16 6.60
C VAL A 63 30.20 7.15 6.98
N SER A 64 31.17 7.57 7.79
CA SER A 64 32.22 6.67 8.25
C SER A 64 31.67 5.58 9.18
N PRO A 65 32.22 4.34 9.18
CA PRO A 65 31.71 3.27 10.06
C PRO A 65 31.69 3.63 11.54
N ALA A 66 32.64 4.45 12.00
CA ALA A 66 32.72 4.89 13.40
C ALA A 66 31.57 5.84 13.79
N GLU A 67 31.14 6.68 12.85
CA GLU A 67 30.01 7.60 13.03
C GLU A 67 28.66 6.88 12.85
N CYS A 68 28.58 5.88 11.95
CA CYS A 68 27.37 5.11 11.70
C CYS A 68 26.75 4.55 12.99
N PHE A 69 27.55 3.93 13.86
CA PHE A 69 27.03 3.41 15.13
C PHE A 69 26.43 4.50 16.01
N SER A 70 27.11 5.65 16.12
CA SER A 70 26.64 6.77 16.95
C SER A 70 25.32 7.33 16.40
N GLN A 71 25.19 7.41 15.08
CA GLN A 71 23.96 7.84 14.43
C GLN A 71 22.83 6.82 14.59
N MET A 72 23.11 5.52 14.48
CA MET A 72 22.14 4.46 14.75
C MET A 72 21.63 4.53 16.20
N MET A 73 22.53 4.74 17.17
CA MET A 73 22.14 4.94 18.57
C MET A 73 21.22 6.15 18.77
N MET A 74 21.55 7.29 18.16
CA MET A 74 20.73 8.52 18.26
C MET A 74 19.40 8.42 17.50
N ALA A 75 19.31 7.51 16.52
CA ALA A 75 18.11 7.25 15.74
C ALA A 75 17.12 6.30 16.43
N LEU A 76 17.48 5.73 17.58
CA LEU A 76 16.64 4.81 18.35
C LEU A 76 16.10 5.52 19.60
N GLY A 77 14.79 5.41 19.84
CA GLY A 77 14.22 5.82 21.12
C GLY A 77 14.68 4.91 22.26
N ASP A 78 14.63 5.39 23.50
CA ASP A 78 15.18 4.70 24.67
C ASP A 78 14.73 3.25 24.84
N ASP A 79 13.45 2.96 24.58
CA ASP A 79 12.90 1.60 24.66
C ASP A 79 13.48 0.68 23.58
N MET A 80 13.75 1.23 22.40
CA MET A 80 14.35 0.49 21.29
C MET A 80 15.82 0.22 21.61
N VAL A 81 16.56 1.21 22.11
CA VAL A 81 17.95 1.02 22.56
C VAL A 81 18.04 -0.08 23.60
N ARG A 82 17.20 -0.04 24.64
CA ARG A 82 17.16 -1.09 25.68
C ARG A 82 16.97 -2.48 25.08
N ARG A 83 16.01 -2.65 24.18
CA ARG A 83 15.74 -3.94 23.52
C ARG A 83 16.92 -4.40 22.66
N ALA A 84 17.46 -3.52 21.83
CA ALA A 84 18.58 -3.82 20.95
C ALA A 84 19.83 -4.21 21.75
N THR A 85 20.15 -3.49 22.84
CA THR A 85 21.30 -3.80 23.69
C THR A 85 21.17 -5.17 24.36
N VAL A 86 19.96 -5.56 24.80
CA VAL A 86 19.71 -6.92 25.33
C VAL A 86 19.96 -7.99 24.27
N ALA A 87 19.66 -7.70 23.00
CA ALA A 87 19.96 -8.57 21.87
C ALA A 87 21.42 -8.51 21.38
N GLY A 88 22.29 -7.76 22.06
CA GLY A 88 23.73 -7.69 21.74
C GLY A 88 24.15 -6.52 20.85
N PHE A 89 23.28 -5.55 20.58
CA PHE A 89 23.62 -4.34 19.83
C PHE A 89 24.68 -3.53 20.59
N CYS A 90 25.87 -3.36 20.00
CA CYS A 90 26.97 -2.65 20.64
C CYS A 90 27.98 -2.05 19.65
N LYS A 91 28.81 -1.11 20.15
CA LYS A 91 29.79 -0.39 19.32
C LYS A 91 30.91 -1.27 18.76
N SER A 92 31.23 -2.37 19.42
CA SER A 92 32.29 -3.29 18.99
C SER A 92 31.88 -4.22 17.85
N ASN A 93 30.58 -4.31 17.55
CA ASN A 93 30.08 -5.09 16.42
C ASN A 93 30.40 -4.39 15.08
N SER A 94 30.42 -5.16 14.00
CA SER A 94 30.37 -4.56 12.67
C SER A 94 29.03 -3.85 12.45
N ILE A 95 28.99 -2.90 11.52
CA ILE A 95 27.73 -2.21 11.16
C ILE A 95 26.70 -3.20 10.59
N LEU A 96 27.15 -4.22 9.86
CA LEU A 96 26.27 -5.25 9.31
C LEU A 96 25.63 -6.11 10.40
N ASP A 97 26.41 -6.53 11.41
CA ASP A 97 25.87 -7.31 12.54
C ASP A 97 24.88 -6.49 13.35
N ASN A 98 25.20 -5.22 13.58
CA ASN A 98 24.29 -4.30 14.25
C ASN A 98 22.97 -4.11 13.48
N TRP A 99 23.00 -4.05 12.14
CA TRP A 99 21.77 -4.06 11.35
C TRP A 99 20.99 -5.36 11.48
N ALA A 100 21.66 -6.51 11.47
CA ALA A 100 21.00 -7.80 11.64
C ALA A 100 20.29 -7.92 13.00
N ILE A 101 20.92 -7.43 14.08
CA ILE A 101 20.32 -7.39 15.42
C ILE A 101 19.07 -6.49 15.43
N LEU A 102 19.13 -5.31 14.80
CA LEU A 102 17.96 -4.43 14.68
C LEU A 102 16.83 -5.09 13.87
N ASP A 103 17.18 -5.80 12.79
CA ASP A 103 16.22 -6.55 11.97
C ASP A 103 15.56 -7.67 12.77
N GLU A 104 16.28 -8.36 13.64
CA GLU A 104 15.69 -9.38 14.51
C GLU A 104 14.80 -8.75 15.60
N CYS A 105 15.23 -7.64 16.19
CA CYS A 105 14.50 -6.96 17.27
C CYS A 105 13.20 -6.29 16.82
N PHE A 106 13.22 -5.71 15.62
CA PHE A 106 12.21 -4.78 15.13
C PHE A 106 11.68 -5.13 13.74
N GLY A 107 12.37 -5.99 13.00
CA GLY A 107 11.91 -6.46 11.71
C GLY A 107 10.77 -7.44 11.89
N GLY A 108 9.57 -6.98 11.55
CA GLY A 108 8.42 -7.74 11.03
C GLY A 108 7.84 -8.91 11.84
N CYS A 109 8.55 -9.61 12.72
CA CYS A 109 8.09 -10.88 13.29
C CYS A 109 7.09 -10.68 14.45
N GLN A 110 7.39 -9.75 15.36
CA GLN A 110 6.44 -9.38 16.42
C GLN A 110 5.24 -8.60 15.87
N ASP A 111 5.47 -7.78 14.84
CA ASP A 111 4.41 -7.06 14.16
C ASP A 111 3.54 -7.98 13.31
N ALA A 112 4.08 -8.91 12.54
CA ALA A 112 3.29 -9.78 11.67
C ALA A 112 2.29 -10.62 12.46
N SER A 113 2.69 -11.16 13.62
CA SER A 113 1.78 -11.92 14.49
C SER A 113 0.65 -11.05 15.05
N ARG A 114 0.95 -9.79 15.40
CA ARG A 114 -0.05 -8.81 15.85
C ARG A 114 -0.99 -8.41 14.72
N HIS A 115 -0.45 -8.07 13.55
CA HIS A 115 -1.23 -7.73 12.37
C HIS A 115 -2.07 -8.92 11.89
N LEU A 116 -1.58 -10.16 12.05
CA LEU A 116 -2.33 -11.37 11.75
C LEU A 116 -3.53 -11.49 12.68
N ARG A 117 -3.34 -11.30 13.99
CA ARG A 117 -4.46 -11.29 14.94
C ARG A 117 -5.47 -10.20 14.58
N GLN A 118 -5.01 -8.98 14.32
CA GLN A 118 -5.86 -7.87 13.90
C GLN A 118 -6.61 -8.18 12.60
N PHE A 119 -5.95 -8.77 11.61
CA PHE A 119 -6.55 -9.20 10.35
C PHE A 119 -7.63 -10.26 10.59
N MET A 120 -7.37 -11.19 11.51
CA MET A 120 -8.29 -12.27 11.83
C MET A 120 -9.52 -11.80 12.62
N ASP A 121 -9.33 -10.82 13.50
CA ASP A 121 -10.41 -10.32 14.37
C ASP A 121 -11.18 -9.15 13.73
N ARG A 122 -10.74 -8.65 12.57
CA ARG A 122 -11.36 -7.49 11.95
C ARG A 122 -12.78 -7.79 11.49
N GLN A 123 -13.70 -6.92 11.89
CA GLN A 123 -15.10 -6.87 11.45
C GLN A 123 -15.40 -5.43 11.04
N GLN A 124 -16.18 -5.21 9.99
CA GLN A 124 -16.64 -3.90 9.54
C GLN A 124 -17.38 -3.19 10.69
N ARG A 125 -17.04 -1.91 10.92
CA ARG A 125 -17.70 -1.10 11.95
C ARG A 125 -19.06 -0.58 11.44
N GLN A 126 -19.95 -0.22 12.36
CA GLN A 126 -21.34 0.18 12.05
C GLN A 126 -21.45 1.34 11.04
N ASP A 127 -20.53 2.28 11.06
CA ASP A 127 -20.51 3.45 10.15
C ASP A 127 -19.30 3.45 9.20
N GLU A 128 -18.65 2.29 9.05
CA GLU A 128 -17.49 2.16 8.18
C GLU A 128 -17.94 1.72 6.77
N PRO A 129 -17.64 2.51 5.72
CA PRO A 129 -17.88 2.09 4.35
C PRO A 129 -17.15 0.79 4.03
N ALA A 130 -17.77 -0.08 3.22
CA ALA A 130 -17.14 -1.34 2.83
C ALA A 130 -15.78 -1.15 2.13
N THR A 131 -15.58 -0.03 1.43
CA THR A 131 -14.29 0.34 0.81
C THR A 131 -13.18 0.52 1.83
N ASP A 132 -13.47 1.20 2.94
CA ASP A 132 -12.50 1.54 3.97
C ASP A 132 -12.14 0.29 4.78
N TYR A 133 -13.15 -0.52 5.10
CA TYR A 133 -12.95 -1.84 5.68
C TYR A 133 -12.03 -2.72 4.82
N LEU A 134 -12.27 -2.74 3.51
CA LEU A 134 -11.44 -3.52 2.57
C LEU A 134 -10.00 -2.97 2.46
N HIS A 135 -9.84 -1.65 2.51
CA HIS A 135 -8.52 -1.03 2.52
C HIS A 135 -7.72 -1.44 3.75
N GLU A 136 -8.36 -1.43 4.92
CA GLU A 136 -7.74 -1.86 6.17
C GLU A 136 -7.35 -3.35 6.12
N LEU A 137 -8.21 -4.21 5.58
CA LEU A 137 -7.88 -5.63 5.40
C LEU A 137 -6.67 -5.84 4.49
N ARG A 138 -6.54 -5.05 3.40
CA ARG A 138 -5.36 -5.09 2.53
C ARG A 138 -4.09 -4.68 3.27
N TYR A 139 -4.17 -3.60 4.04
CA TYR A 139 -3.06 -3.13 4.87
C TYR A 139 -2.62 -4.22 5.85
N LEU A 140 -3.55 -4.74 6.66
CA LEU A 140 -3.26 -5.76 7.65
C LEU A 140 -2.69 -7.04 7.02
N ALA A 141 -3.27 -7.52 5.91
CA ALA A 141 -2.79 -8.72 5.20
C ALA A 141 -1.36 -8.54 4.65
N SER A 142 -1.01 -7.35 4.15
CA SER A 142 0.34 -7.07 3.64
C SER A 142 1.41 -7.11 4.74
N ARG A 143 1.06 -6.69 5.96
CA ARG A 143 1.95 -6.69 7.13
C ARG A 143 2.00 -8.04 7.84
N ALA A 144 0.86 -8.74 7.88
CA ALA A 144 0.73 -10.03 8.54
C ALA A 144 1.35 -11.19 7.74
N LEU A 145 1.25 -11.14 6.41
CA LEU A 145 1.53 -12.27 5.52
C LEU A 145 2.47 -11.87 4.36
N PRO A 146 3.63 -11.23 4.64
CA PRO A 146 4.51 -10.71 3.59
C PRO A 146 5.11 -11.81 2.71
N SER A 147 5.32 -13.01 3.27
CA SER A 147 5.91 -14.17 2.58
C SER A 147 4.95 -14.92 1.64
N LEU A 148 3.64 -14.70 1.75
CA LEU A 148 2.67 -15.37 0.90
C LEU A 148 2.64 -14.74 -0.51
N SER A 149 2.16 -15.51 -1.49
CA SER A 149 1.93 -14.96 -2.83
C SER A 149 0.79 -13.93 -2.81
N VAL A 150 0.80 -13.01 -3.78
CA VAL A 150 -0.28 -12.03 -3.94
C VAL A 150 -1.63 -12.73 -4.08
N ALA A 151 -1.70 -13.79 -4.87
CA ALA A 151 -2.94 -14.54 -5.09
C ALA A 151 -3.51 -15.14 -3.79
N ILE A 152 -2.66 -15.76 -2.96
CA ILE A 152 -3.10 -16.34 -1.68
C ILE A 152 -3.56 -15.24 -0.72
N ARG A 153 -2.84 -14.11 -0.66
CA ARG A 153 -3.28 -12.97 0.16
C ARG A 153 -4.63 -12.42 -0.31
N GLU A 154 -4.84 -12.29 -1.62
CA GLU A 154 -6.11 -11.81 -2.17
C GLU A 154 -7.28 -12.73 -1.82
N GLU A 155 -7.08 -14.04 -1.90
CA GLU A 155 -8.08 -15.04 -1.49
C GLU A 155 -8.45 -14.88 0.00
N MET A 156 -7.44 -14.76 0.87
CA MET A 156 -7.65 -14.55 2.30
C MET A 156 -8.37 -13.23 2.59
N ILE A 157 -8.04 -12.15 1.88
CA ILE A 157 -8.70 -10.85 2.01
C ILE A 157 -10.17 -10.97 1.59
N CYS A 158 -10.48 -11.60 0.46
CA CYS A 158 -11.87 -11.82 0.00
C CYS A 158 -12.69 -12.64 1.01
N ALA A 159 -12.09 -13.71 1.56
CA ALA A 159 -12.72 -14.52 2.59
C ALA A 159 -13.00 -13.71 3.86
N ARG A 160 -12.01 -12.95 4.34
CA ARG A 160 -12.18 -12.10 5.53
C ARG A 160 -13.14 -10.95 5.34
N PHE A 161 -13.10 -10.30 4.18
CA PHE A 161 -14.06 -9.28 3.80
C PHE A 161 -15.47 -9.84 3.92
N SER A 162 -15.77 -10.94 3.22
CA SER A 162 -17.09 -11.57 3.23
C SER A 162 -17.54 -11.98 4.64
N GLN A 163 -16.64 -12.53 5.45
CA GLN A 163 -16.94 -12.96 6.82
C GLN A 163 -17.13 -11.80 7.80
N GLY A 164 -16.50 -10.65 7.58
CA GLY A 164 -16.52 -9.56 8.56
C GLY A 164 -17.46 -8.42 8.22
N LEU A 165 -18.31 -8.55 7.19
CA LEU A 165 -19.32 -7.52 6.88
C LEU A 165 -20.37 -7.40 7.99
N GLN A 166 -20.81 -6.16 8.22
CA GLN A 166 -21.79 -5.83 9.25
C GLN A 166 -23.22 -6.16 8.80
N ASP A 167 -23.53 -6.01 7.50
CA ASP A 167 -24.80 -6.41 6.91
C ASP A 167 -24.87 -7.94 6.80
N ARG A 168 -25.80 -8.55 7.55
CA ARG A 168 -25.94 -10.01 7.64
C ARG A 168 -26.46 -10.64 6.34
N ASP A 169 -27.31 -9.95 5.60
CA ASP A 169 -27.87 -10.47 4.35
C ASP A 169 -26.81 -10.47 3.25
N LEU A 170 -26.06 -9.38 3.13
CA LEU A 170 -24.90 -9.28 2.25
C LEU A 170 -23.84 -10.31 2.64
N GLN A 171 -23.52 -10.45 3.93
CA GLN A 171 -22.57 -11.44 4.44
C GLN A 171 -22.98 -12.87 4.01
N LEU A 172 -24.23 -13.27 4.26
CA LEU A 172 -24.73 -14.60 3.88
C LEU A 172 -24.68 -14.82 2.37
N GLN A 173 -25.02 -13.80 1.58
CA GLN A 173 -24.94 -13.89 0.13
C GLN A 173 -23.51 -14.06 -0.36
N LEU A 174 -22.54 -13.33 0.19
CA LEU A 174 -21.13 -13.45 -0.20
C LEU A 174 -20.49 -14.74 0.29
N LEU A 175 -20.94 -15.30 1.43
CA LEU A 175 -20.52 -16.63 1.85
C LEU A 175 -21.01 -17.72 0.88
N ARG A 176 -22.18 -17.53 0.27
CA ARG A 176 -22.72 -18.45 -0.75
C ARG A 176 -22.11 -18.23 -2.14
N PHE A 177 -21.80 -16.98 -2.48
CA PHE A 177 -21.23 -16.57 -3.75
C PHE A 177 -19.98 -15.69 -3.50
N PRO A 178 -18.83 -16.31 -3.20
CA PRO A 178 -17.63 -15.58 -2.82
C PRO A 178 -17.11 -14.69 -3.94
N VAL A 179 -16.64 -13.51 -3.54
CA VAL A 179 -15.91 -12.62 -4.44
C VAL A 179 -14.53 -13.22 -4.71
N GLN A 180 -14.17 -13.38 -5.98
CA GLN A 180 -12.90 -14.00 -6.37
C GLN A 180 -11.73 -13.01 -6.43
N ARG A 181 -12.04 -11.71 -6.62
CA ARG A 181 -11.04 -10.65 -6.71
C ARG A 181 -11.34 -9.52 -5.77
N VAL A 182 -10.29 -9.02 -5.12
CA VAL A 182 -10.41 -7.91 -4.18
C VAL A 182 -10.84 -6.60 -4.88
N SER A 183 -10.64 -6.47 -6.20
CA SER A 183 -11.13 -5.34 -7.00
C SER A 183 -12.65 -5.32 -7.19
N GLU A 184 -13.31 -6.49 -7.12
CA GLU A 184 -14.75 -6.63 -7.35
C GLU A 184 -15.55 -6.37 -6.06
N ALA A 185 -14.94 -6.62 -4.90
CA ALA A 185 -15.57 -6.54 -3.58
C ALA A 185 -16.26 -5.19 -3.27
N PRO A 186 -15.65 -4.01 -3.56
CA PRO A 186 -16.31 -2.72 -3.33
C PRO A 186 -17.58 -2.54 -4.17
N THR A 187 -17.54 -2.97 -5.43
CA THR A 187 -18.68 -2.81 -6.35
C THR A 187 -19.85 -3.66 -5.89
N VAL A 188 -19.57 -4.86 -5.39
CA VAL A 188 -20.62 -5.75 -4.87
C VAL A 188 -21.22 -5.18 -3.58
N ALA A 189 -20.40 -4.74 -2.64
CA ALA A 189 -20.89 -4.16 -1.39
C ALA A 189 -21.70 -2.87 -1.64
N GLN A 190 -21.22 -1.98 -2.51
CA GLN A 190 -21.91 -0.73 -2.84
C GLN A 190 -23.31 -0.98 -3.42
N ARG A 191 -23.46 -1.97 -4.32
CA ARG A 191 -24.77 -2.31 -4.89
C ARG A 191 -25.78 -2.74 -3.83
N PHE A 192 -25.33 -3.38 -2.76
CA PHE A 192 -26.17 -3.76 -1.63
C PHE A 192 -26.53 -2.58 -0.76
N GLU A 193 -25.54 -1.74 -0.42
CA GLU A 193 -25.77 -0.51 0.34
C GLU A 193 -26.76 0.44 -0.38
N ASP A 194 -26.64 0.57 -1.71
CA ASP A 194 -27.52 1.40 -2.53
C ASP A 194 -28.94 0.81 -2.61
N ALA A 195 -29.07 -0.51 -2.68
CA ALA A 195 -30.36 -1.21 -2.65
C ALA A 195 -31.05 -1.04 -1.28
N ALA A 196 -30.30 -1.12 -0.19
CA ALA A 196 -30.79 -0.90 1.17
C ALA A 196 -31.30 0.55 1.34
N LYS A 197 -30.50 1.54 0.91
CA LYS A 197 -30.89 2.97 0.93
C LYS A 197 -32.14 3.25 0.10
N SER A 198 -32.27 2.61 -1.06
CA SER A 198 -33.44 2.73 -1.93
C SER A 198 -34.71 2.12 -1.33
N THR A 199 -34.57 1.09 -0.48
CA THR A 199 -35.69 0.41 0.19
C THR A 199 -36.25 1.23 1.37
N THR A 200 -35.53 2.26 1.85
CA THR A 200 -36.01 3.23 2.85
C THR A 200 -37.09 4.19 2.31
N ASN A 201 -37.38 4.16 1.00
CA ASN A 201 -38.63 4.68 0.44
C ASN A 201 -39.67 3.55 0.43
N PRO A 202 -40.81 3.68 1.13
CA PRO A 202 -41.76 2.57 1.33
C PRO A 202 -42.65 2.32 0.10
N ILE A 203 -42.14 2.47 -1.12
CA ILE A 203 -42.88 2.19 -2.36
C ILE A 203 -41.90 1.65 -3.41
N LEU A 204 -42.17 0.41 -3.87
CA LEU A 204 -41.58 -0.31 -5.02
C LEU A 204 -40.43 -1.29 -4.78
N PHE A 205 -40.71 -2.35 -4.02
CA PHE A 205 -40.41 -3.70 -4.51
C PHE A 205 -41.67 -4.59 -4.45
N THR A 206 -42.76 -4.11 -5.04
CA THR A 206 -43.67 -5.04 -5.72
C THR A 206 -42.93 -5.53 -6.96
N ILE A 207 -42.29 -6.69 -6.84
CA ILE A 207 -42.06 -7.56 -8.00
C ILE A 207 -43.40 -7.57 -8.73
N HIS A 208 -43.39 -7.15 -10.00
CA HIS A 208 -44.57 -7.14 -10.87
C HIS A 208 -45.15 -8.56 -10.96
N ASP A 209 -45.98 -8.93 -10.00
CA ASP A 209 -47.00 -9.95 -10.16
C ASP A 209 -48.03 -9.32 -11.09
N ARG A 210 -47.86 -9.58 -12.38
CA ARG A 210 -48.81 -9.16 -13.41
C ARG A 210 -50.15 -9.80 -13.06
N GLN A 211 -51.00 -8.98 -12.42
CA GLN A 211 -52.45 -8.99 -12.45
C GLN A 211 -53.04 -10.33 -12.90
N ARG A 212 -53.34 -11.20 -11.92
CA ARG A 212 -54.44 -12.17 -12.06
C ARG A 212 -55.72 -11.41 -12.40
N PRO A 213 -56.41 -11.70 -13.52
CA PRO A 213 -57.84 -11.52 -13.56
C PRO A 213 -58.45 -12.65 -12.72
N VAL A 214 -59.21 -12.26 -11.72
CA VAL A 214 -60.12 -13.16 -11.01
C VAL A 214 -61.18 -13.62 -12.01
N SER A 215 -61.15 -14.90 -12.36
CA SER A 215 -62.26 -15.58 -13.03
C SER A 215 -62.67 -16.79 -12.21
N ARG A 216 -63.97 -16.82 -11.89
CA ARG A 216 -64.69 -17.81 -11.10
C ARG A 216 -64.49 -19.22 -11.66
N GLY A 217 -64.50 -20.20 -10.75
CA GLY A 217 -64.09 -21.57 -11.03
C GLY A 217 -65.09 -22.40 -11.82
N ARG A 218 -64.59 -23.50 -12.40
CA ARG A 218 -65.17 -24.85 -12.35
C ARG A 218 -64.24 -25.84 -13.08
N SER A 219 -63.93 -26.94 -12.40
CA SER A 219 -63.78 -28.32 -12.91
C SER A 219 -62.84 -28.65 -14.08
N ASP A 220 -61.96 -29.62 -13.75
CA ASP A 220 -61.62 -30.83 -14.49
C ASP A 220 -60.51 -30.84 -15.56
N SER A 221 -59.75 -31.93 -15.44
CA SER A 221 -59.06 -32.70 -16.48
C SER A 221 -57.58 -32.41 -16.71
N PHE A 222 -56.79 -33.36 -16.23
CA PHE A 222 -55.45 -33.70 -16.71
C PHE A 222 -55.49 -33.93 -18.24
N HIS A 223 -54.71 -33.16 -19.00
CA HIS A 223 -53.72 -33.63 -19.99
C HIS A 223 -53.24 -32.48 -20.91
N ALA A 224 -51.93 -32.47 -21.13
CA ALA A 224 -51.18 -31.91 -22.27
C ALA A 224 -51.02 -30.37 -22.40
N ALA A 225 -49.80 -29.90 -22.12
CA ALA A 225 -48.85 -29.40 -23.14
C ALA A 225 -47.56 -28.90 -22.45
N GLU A 226 -46.43 -29.56 -22.70
CA GLU A 226 -45.13 -29.07 -22.24
C GLU A 226 -44.83 -27.69 -22.86
N PRO A 227 -44.50 -26.64 -22.07
CA PRO A 227 -44.01 -25.41 -22.66
C PRO A 227 -42.59 -25.63 -23.18
N LYS A 228 -42.42 -25.63 -24.51
CA LYS A 228 -41.12 -25.56 -25.19
C LYS A 228 -40.38 -24.28 -24.79
N LYS A 229 -39.65 -24.31 -23.68
CA LYS A 229 -38.75 -23.22 -23.26
C LYS A 229 -37.43 -23.30 -24.01
N GLN A 230 -37.42 -22.91 -25.28
CA GLN A 230 -36.21 -22.93 -26.12
C GLN A 230 -35.15 -21.90 -25.72
N ASN A 231 -35.41 -20.98 -24.78
CA ASN A 231 -34.44 -19.93 -24.39
C ASN A 231 -34.43 -19.54 -22.90
N CYS A 232 -34.68 -20.48 -21.98
CA CYS A 232 -34.44 -20.23 -20.56
C CYS A 232 -32.97 -20.47 -20.20
N TYR A 233 -32.26 -19.44 -19.73
CA TYR A 233 -30.86 -19.52 -19.28
C TYR A 233 -30.66 -20.58 -18.19
N TYR A 234 -31.59 -20.69 -17.24
CA TYR A 234 -31.54 -21.66 -16.14
C TYR A 234 -31.75 -23.11 -16.60
N CYS A 235 -32.64 -23.37 -17.57
CA CYS A 235 -32.87 -24.72 -18.09
C CYS A 235 -31.70 -25.22 -18.97
N LYS A 236 -30.96 -24.31 -19.62
CA LYS A 236 -29.74 -24.66 -20.37
C LYS A 236 -28.58 -25.10 -19.46
N ARG A 237 -28.54 -24.63 -18.20
CA ARG A 237 -27.41 -24.86 -17.29
C ARG A 237 -27.58 -26.06 -16.35
N PHE A 238 -28.81 -26.38 -15.93
CA PHE A 238 -29.04 -27.39 -14.88
C PHE A 238 -29.91 -28.59 -15.30
N GLY A 239 -30.37 -28.65 -16.55
CA GLY A 239 -31.25 -29.74 -17.01
C GLY A 239 -32.65 -29.70 -16.38
N ARG A 240 -33.56 -30.59 -16.82
CA ARG A 240 -35.00 -30.54 -16.51
C ARG A 240 -35.39 -30.89 -15.06
N PHE A 241 -34.45 -31.07 -14.14
CA PHE A 241 -34.73 -31.51 -12.77
C PHE A 241 -33.95 -30.70 -11.75
N ALA A 242 -34.51 -29.55 -11.36
CA ALA A 242 -34.17 -28.88 -10.12
C ALA A 242 -35.41 -28.89 -9.23
N VAL A 243 -35.46 -29.86 -8.31
CA VAL A 243 -36.46 -29.93 -7.25
C VAL A 243 -35.89 -29.17 -6.05
N TRP A 244 -36.62 -28.17 -5.56
CA TRP A 244 -36.32 -27.49 -4.30
C TRP A 244 -36.85 -28.36 -3.16
N THR A 245 -35.99 -28.72 -2.22
CA THR A 245 -36.37 -29.11 -0.85
C THR A 245 -35.82 -28.06 0.09
#